data_AF-A0A1A7QKG4-F1
#
_entry.id   AF-A0A1A7QKG4-F1
#
_cell.length_a   1.000
_cell.length_b   1.000
_cell.length_c   1.000
_cell.angle_alpha   90.00
_cell.angle_beta   90.00
_cell.angle_gamma   90.00
#
_symmetry.space_group_name_H-M   'P 1'
#
loop_
_entity.id
_entity.type
_entity.pdbx_description
1 polymer ?
#
loop_
_entity_poly.entity_id
_entity_poly.type
_entity_poly.pdbx_seq_one_letter_code
_entity_poly.pdbx_strand_id
1 'polypeptide(L)'
;MEAYTWQMKNFESGVLDAGLRAYYKSDSNITNTVNTFLKQNNFSNFSQTEAKAALTFGQTFYLNFQQFNWAFFNRDSEAIAEINNYLSEVILTTDKIGFISEMIDLMSLDIEPDTKALSFVLEAFEQNKIENTFDSAFLFSVNQYSDLDLSDVNNHDPVIINYLVKVAVLRSLNPEWSNTKVFWEASKDIVHIALDVFGVVPVVGEVADLINGAIYAIEGDGVNATLSVASAIPFVGYGSLATKYGLKITASTLGTQIKLVWKITANGIEFGSSSKLRKVLGITSSSLQAHHIIPWAKRTHPAVQKAALSSNAFHMNEALNGIPLNTAFHSGSHPNYSNLVQQYLDAIPTNATPEQAYTAISTLILNIRTALLNNPTTRINELIF
;
A
#
# COMPACT_ATOMS: atom_id res chain seq x y z
N MET A 1 -23.36 33.13 39.81
CA MET A 1 -23.65 32.93 38.36
C MET A 1 -23.32 34.17 37.51
N GLU A 2 -22.70 35.23 38.07
CA GLU A 2 -22.45 36.51 37.36
C GLU A 2 -21.00 36.72 36.87
N ALA A 3 -20.06 35.84 37.21
CA ALA A 3 -18.62 36.15 37.19
C ALA A 3 -17.98 36.43 35.80
N TYR A 4 -18.68 36.25 34.68
CA TYR A 4 -18.09 36.49 33.35
C TYR A 4 -19.07 37.04 32.30
N THR A 5 -20.27 37.50 32.71
CA THR A 5 -21.33 37.92 31.75
C THR A 5 -20.87 39.06 30.85
N TRP A 6 -20.13 40.02 31.39
CA TRP A 6 -19.59 41.13 30.60
C TRP A 6 -18.49 40.66 29.64
N GLN A 7 -17.54 39.83 30.11
CA GLN A 7 -16.43 39.32 29.31
C GLN A 7 -16.93 38.47 28.15
N MET A 8 -17.96 37.65 28.37
CA MET A 8 -18.61 36.87 27.30
C MET A 8 -19.20 37.77 26.22
N LYS A 9 -19.95 38.80 26.62
CA LYS A 9 -20.54 39.76 25.69
C LYS A 9 -19.46 40.53 24.93
N ASN A 10 -18.37 40.90 25.61
CA ASN A 10 -17.23 41.58 24.99
C ASN A 10 -16.50 40.68 23.99
N PHE A 11 -16.24 39.41 24.32
CA PHE A 11 -15.66 38.45 23.38
C PHE A 11 -16.55 38.30 22.14
N GLU A 12 -17.84 38.02 22.36
CA GLU A 12 -18.80 37.80 21.27
C GLU A 12 -18.96 39.02 20.37
N SER A 13 -19.14 40.22 20.95
CA SER A 13 -19.51 41.42 20.19
C SER A 13 -18.32 42.32 19.83
N GLY A 14 -17.25 42.29 20.62
CA GLY A 14 -16.09 43.17 20.49
C GLY A 14 -14.84 42.49 19.91
N VAL A 15 -14.70 41.17 20.04
CA VAL A 15 -13.52 40.43 19.53
C VAL A 15 -13.82 39.68 18.22
N LEU A 16 -15.01 39.07 18.12
CA LEU A 16 -15.46 38.36 16.93
C LEU A 16 -16.16 39.31 15.94
N ASP A 17 -15.77 39.22 14.66
CA ASP A 17 -16.53 39.82 13.57
C ASP A 17 -17.87 39.11 13.35
N ALA A 18 -18.69 39.62 12.42
CA ALA A 18 -20.02 39.10 12.17
C ALA A 18 -20.02 37.63 11.69
N GLY A 19 -19.02 37.24 10.87
CA GLY A 19 -18.91 35.88 10.34
C GLY A 19 -18.51 34.89 11.44
N LEU A 20 -17.45 35.20 12.18
CA LEU A 20 -17.00 34.38 13.30
C LEU A 20 -18.07 34.27 14.40
N ARG A 21 -18.80 35.35 14.67
CA ARG A 21 -19.91 35.33 15.62
C ARG A 21 -21.05 34.42 15.16
N ALA A 22 -21.36 34.39 13.86
CA ALA A 22 -22.35 33.50 13.31
C ALA A 22 -21.92 32.03 13.46
N TYR A 23 -20.66 31.71 13.18
CA TYR A 23 -20.12 30.36 13.38
C TYR A 23 -20.05 29.96 14.86
N TYR A 24 -19.55 30.83 15.75
CA TYR A 24 -19.55 30.61 17.19
C TYR A 24 -20.93 30.24 17.75
N LYS A 25 -21.99 30.80 17.17
CA LYS A 25 -23.39 30.57 17.54
C LYS A 25 -24.11 29.50 16.69
N SER A 26 -23.44 28.90 15.71
CA SER A 26 -24.07 27.93 14.81
C SER A 26 -24.47 26.65 15.56
N ASP A 27 -23.73 26.30 16.61
CA ASP A 27 -23.99 25.17 17.48
C ASP A 27 -23.74 25.56 18.95
N SER A 28 -24.70 25.26 19.83
CA SER A 28 -24.59 25.52 21.26
C SER A 28 -23.39 24.83 21.92
N ASN A 29 -22.94 23.69 21.40
CA ASN A 29 -21.79 22.95 21.92
C ASN A 29 -20.46 23.63 21.54
N ILE A 30 -20.37 24.24 20.35
CA ILE A 30 -19.23 25.10 19.97
C ILE A 30 -19.16 26.30 20.92
N THR A 31 -20.29 26.98 21.11
CA THR A 31 -20.42 28.09 22.08
C THR A 31 -19.95 27.67 23.47
N ASN A 32 -20.42 26.51 23.96
CA ASN A 32 -20.10 26.02 25.30
C ASN A 32 -18.62 25.65 25.46
N THR A 33 -18.01 25.02 24.45
CA THR A 33 -16.59 24.63 24.44
C THR A 33 -15.70 25.86 24.57
N VAL A 34 -15.91 26.86 23.71
CA VAL A 34 -15.16 28.11 23.73
C VAL A 34 -15.35 28.86 25.04
N ASN A 35 -16.59 28.98 25.51
CA ASN A 35 -16.89 29.66 26.78
C ASN A 35 -16.24 28.97 27.99
N THR A 36 -16.19 27.64 27.99
CA THR A 36 -15.55 26.88 29.07
C THR A 36 -14.05 27.13 29.09
N PHE A 37 -13.40 27.08 27.93
CA PHE A 37 -11.99 27.42 27.79
C PHE A 37 -11.67 28.84 28.23
N LEU A 38 -12.47 29.83 27.78
CA LEU A 38 -12.28 31.24 28.17
C LEU A 38 -12.43 31.45 29.69
N LYS A 39 -13.44 30.82 30.32
CA LYS A 39 -13.62 30.88 31.78
C LYS A 39 -12.43 30.27 32.52
N GLN A 40 -12.00 29.07 32.11
CA GLN A 40 -10.87 28.37 32.73
C GLN A 40 -9.58 29.20 32.64
N ASN A 41 -9.44 30.00 31.59
CA ASN A 41 -8.28 30.86 31.35
C ASN A 41 -8.53 32.35 31.70
N ASN A 42 -9.54 32.62 32.53
CA ASN A 42 -9.88 33.95 33.05
C ASN A 42 -10.08 35.04 31.98
N PHE A 43 -10.48 34.67 30.76
CA PHE A 43 -10.61 35.59 29.63
C PHE A 43 -9.35 36.43 29.39
N SER A 44 -8.16 35.87 29.62
CA SER A 44 -6.91 36.53 29.28
C SER A 44 -6.87 36.90 27.79
N ASN A 45 -6.13 37.95 27.43
CA ASN A 45 -5.93 38.34 26.02
C ASN A 45 -5.44 37.16 25.18
N PHE A 46 -4.54 36.35 25.74
CA PHE A 46 -4.05 35.12 25.12
C PHE A 46 -5.20 34.14 24.82
N SER A 47 -6.02 33.80 25.83
CA SER A 47 -7.16 32.88 25.64
C SER A 47 -8.21 33.40 24.65
N GLN A 48 -8.41 34.71 24.57
CA GLN A 48 -9.31 35.31 23.58
C GLN A 48 -8.74 35.22 22.17
N THR A 49 -7.42 35.42 21.99
CA THR A 49 -6.73 35.20 20.71
C THR A 49 -6.81 33.75 20.27
N GLU A 50 -6.51 32.81 21.17
CA GLU A 50 -6.59 31.35 20.92
C GLU A 50 -8.00 30.92 20.51
N ALA A 51 -9.01 31.34 21.29
CA ALA A 51 -10.40 31.04 20.99
C ALA A 51 -10.83 31.63 19.63
N LYS A 52 -10.39 32.85 19.32
CA LYS A 52 -10.66 33.48 18.02
C LYS A 52 -9.98 32.72 16.89
N ALA A 53 -8.72 32.33 17.04
CA ALA A 53 -7.98 31.56 16.04
C ALA A 53 -8.67 30.21 15.76
N ALA A 54 -9.07 29.49 16.80
CA ALA A 54 -9.79 28.22 16.65
C ALA A 54 -11.17 28.41 15.98
N LEU A 55 -11.91 29.48 16.30
CA LEU A 55 -13.16 29.82 15.62
C LEU A 55 -12.95 30.17 14.14
N THR A 56 -11.86 30.88 13.81
CA THR A 56 -11.48 31.15 12.41
C THR A 56 -11.19 29.87 11.67
N PHE A 57 -10.41 28.96 12.26
CA PHE A 57 -10.14 27.64 11.71
C PHE A 57 -11.44 26.86 11.46
N GLY A 58 -12.29 26.77 12.49
CA GLY A 58 -13.59 26.11 12.39
C GLY A 58 -14.50 26.69 11.31
N GLN A 59 -14.60 28.01 11.23
CA GLN A 59 -15.40 28.69 10.22
C GLN A 59 -14.86 28.45 8.81
N THR A 60 -13.53 28.49 8.64
CA THR A 60 -12.86 28.32 7.34
C THR A 60 -13.19 26.98 6.71
N PHE A 61 -13.24 25.92 7.53
CA PHE A 61 -13.53 24.55 7.09
C PHE A 61 -14.97 24.10 7.28
N TYR A 62 -15.86 25.03 7.66
CA TYR A 62 -17.26 24.74 7.99
C TYR A 62 -17.41 23.56 8.96
N LEU A 63 -16.53 23.49 9.97
CA LEU A 63 -16.48 22.34 10.86
C LEU A 63 -17.79 22.18 11.64
N ASN A 64 -18.29 20.95 11.71
CA ASN A 64 -19.35 20.62 12.64
C ASN A 64 -18.80 20.61 14.09
N PHE A 65 -19.67 20.47 15.09
CA PHE A 65 -19.24 20.46 16.49
C PHE A 65 -18.18 19.39 16.80
N GLN A 66 -18.30 18.16 16.28
CA GLN A 66 -17.35 17.08 16.58
C GLN A 66 -15.95 17.41 16.03
N GLN A 67 -15.89 17.83 14.77
CA GLN A 67 -14.66 18.27 14.10
C GLN A 67 -14.04 19.48 14.82
N PHE A 68 -14.85 20.50 15.11
CA PHE A 68 -14.39 21.67 15.83
C PHE A 68 -13.84 21.32 17.21
N ASN A 69 -14.54 20.45 17.95
CA ASN A 69 -14.14 20.04 19.28
C ASN A 69 -12.79 19.32 19.25
N TRP A 70 -12.60 18.39 18.32
CA TRP A 70 -11.31 17.72 18.15
C TRP A 70 -10.21 18.72 17.78
N ALA A 71 -10.42 19.57 16.78
CA ALA A 71 -9.43 20.56 16.35
C ALA A 71 -9.10 21.57 17.46
N PHE A 72 -10.09 21.97 18.27
CA PHE A 72 -9.94 22.91 19.37
C PHE A 72 -9.03 22.37 20.48
N PHE A 73 -9.21 21.09 20.85
CA PHE A 73 -8.40 20.45 21.88
C PHE A 73 -7.02 19.99 21.37
N ASN A 74 -6.87 19.83 20.06
CA ASN A 74 -5.60 19.52 19.41
C ASN A 74 -4.95 20.72 18.72
N ARG A 75 -5.39 21.96 18.99
CA ARG A 75 -4.94 23.16 18.26
C ARG A 75 -3.42 23.42 18.34
N ASP A 76 -2.79 22.90 19.39
CA ASP A 76 -1.35 23.00 19.66
C ASP A 76 -0.57 21.75 19.15
N SER A 77 -1.23 20.82 18.45
CA SER A 77 -0.62 19.60 17.93
C SER A 77 0.14 19.86 16.63
N GLU A 78 1.11 18.98 16.35
CA GLU A 78 1.87 19.00 15.10
C GLU A 78 0.94 18.80 13.88
N ALA A 79 -0.11 18.00 14.00
CA ALA A 79 -1.09 17.80 12.93
C ALA A 79 -1.84 19.09 12.55
N ILE A 80 -2.28 19.89 13.53
CA ILE A 80 -2.92 21.18 13.25
C ILE A 80 -1.89 22.19 12.70
N ALA A 81 -0.65 22.14 13.17
CA ALA A 81 0.43 22.97 12.63
C ALA A 81 0.70 22.66 11.15
N GLU A 82 0.78 21.38 10.77
CA GLU A 82 0.96 20.94 9.38
C GLU A 82 -0.19 21.41 8.47
N ILE A 83 -1.44 21.31 8.92
CA ILE A 83 -2.59 21.86 8.17
C ILE A 83 -2.41 23.37 7.99
N ASN A 84 -2.11 24.11 9.06
CA ASN A 84 -1.95 25.56 8.97
C ASN A 84 -0.82 25.97 8.02
N ASN A 85 0.30 25.24 8.02
CA ASN A 85 1.41 25.46 7.10
C ASN A 85 0.98 25.23 5.65
N TYR A 86 0.34 24.10 5.35
CA TYR A 86 -0.20 23.76 4.03
C TYR A 86 -1.16 24.83 3.49
N LEU A 87 -1.95 25.44 4.36
CA LEU A 87 -2.91 26.49 4.00
C LEU A 87 -2.26 27.85 3.75
N SER A 88 -1.12 28.12 4.37
CA SER A 88 -0.44 29.41 4.23
C SER A 88 0.13 29.65 2.83
N GLU A 89 0.29 28.57 2.05
CA GLU A 89 0.94 28.59 0.75
C GLU A 89 -0.04 28.60 -0.44
N VAL A 90 -1.37 28.52 -0.22
CA VAL A 90 -2.33 28.22 -1.30
C VAL A 90 -3.68 28.96 -1.22
N ILE A 91 -4.35 29.12 -2.36
CA ILE A 91 -5.73 29.62 -2.46
C ILE A 91 -6.71 28.55 -1.94
N LEU A 92 -7.60 28.93 -1.01
CA LEU A 92 -8.68 28.07 -0.50
C LEU A 92 -9.76 27.84 -1.57
N THR A 93 -9.88 26.61 -2.06
CA THR A 93 -10.97 26.15 -2.94
C THR A 93 -11.99 25.32 -2.16
N THR A 94 -13.20 25.17 -2.71
CA THR A 94 -14.24 24.32 -2.11
C THR A 94 -13.76 22.88 -1.92
N ASP A 95 -13.03 22.33 -2.90
CA ASP A 95 -12.50 20.96 -2.83
C ASP A 95 -11.47 20.82 -1.71
N LYS A 96 -10.58 21.80 -1.56
CA LYS A 96 -9.58 21.83 -0.49
C LYS A 96 -10.24 21.94 0.89
N ILE A 97 -11.30 22.75 1.01
CA ILE A 97 -12.07 22.87 2.25
C ILE A 97 -12.73 21.53 2.61
N GLY A 98 -13.38 20.87 1.65
CA GLY A 98 -13.99 19.56 1.85
C GLY A 98 -12.97 18.50 2.24
N PHE A 99 -11.82 18.47 1.56
CA PHE A 99 -10.73 17.55 1.84
C PHE A 99 -10.15 17.73 3.25
N ILE A 100 -9.86 18.96 3.68
CA ILE A 100 -9.34 19.22 5.04
C ILE A 100 -10.38 18.87 6.11
N SER A 101 -11.66 19.16 5.87
CA SER A 101 -12.74 18.76 6.78
C SER A 101 -12.78 17.23 6.97
N GLU A 102 -12.67 16.48 5.86
CA GLU A 102 -12.59 15.02 5.90
C GLU A 102 -11.31 14.53 6.60
N MET A 103 -10.16 15.15 6.35
CA MET A 103 -8.91 14.79 7.04
C MET A 103 -9.02 14.99 8.56
N ILE A 104 -9.70 16.04 9.03
CA ILE A 104 -9.97 16.26 10.46
C ILE A 104 -10.82 15.12 11.03
N ASP A 105 -11.85 14.66 10.31
CA ASP A 105 -12.63 13.49 10.73
C ASP A 105 -11.74 12.26 10.86
N LEU A 106 -10.88 11.99 9.86
CA LEU A 106 -10.00 10.81 9.86
C LEU A 106 -8.97 10.85 10.99
N MET A 107 -8.29 11.97 11.17
CA MET A 107 -7.32 12.15 12.26
C MET A 107 -7.99 12.06 13.63
N SER A 108 -9.27 12.41 13.74
CA SER A 108 -10.00 12.28 15.01
C SER A 108 -10.28 10.84 15.44
N LEU A 109 -10.12 9.88 14.52
CA LEU A 109 -10.23 8.45 14.82
C LEU A 109 -8.94 7.86 15.37
N ASP A 110 -7.80 8.52 15.13
CA ASP A 110 -6.49 8.09 15.60
C ASP A 110 -6.21 8.71 16.98
N ILE A 111 -5.59 7.94 17.88
CA ILE A 111 -5.19 8.45 19.21
C ILE A 111 -4.14 9.55 19.05
N GLU A 112 -3.17 9.31 18.15
CA GLU A 112 -2.13 10.25 17.74
C GLU A 112 -2.03 10.17 16.21
N PRO A 113 -2.44 11.20 15.47
CA PRO A 113 -2.33 11.20 14.02
C PRO A 113 -0.88 11.14 13.56
N ASP A 114 -0.59 10.31 12.56
CA ASP A 114 0.72 10.23 11.93
C ASP A 114 0.97 11.47 11.05
N THR A 115 1.87 12.35 11.49
CA THR A 115 2.15 13.63 10.82
C THR A 115 2.91 13.44 9.52
N LYS A 116 3.76 12.40 9.40
CA LYS A 116 4.41 12.06 8.12
C LYS A 116 3.38 11.61 7.10
N ALA A 117 2.44 10.75 7.51
CA ALA A 117 1.34 10.35 6.65
C ALA A 117 0.48 11.56 6.27
N LEU A 118 0.22 12.49 7.20
CA LEU A 118 -0.55 13.70 6.92
C LEU A 118 0.14 14.55 5.85
N SER A 119 1.41 14.90 6.02
CA SER A 119 2.14 15.71 5.03
C SER A 119 2.23 15.00 3.67
N PHE A 120 2.40 13.67 3.66
CA PHE A 120 2.32 12.86 2.43
C PHE A 120 0.96 12.97 1.73
N VAL A 121 -0.15 12.87 2.48
CA VAL A 121 -1.52 12.95 1.96
C VAL A 121 -1.86 14.35 1.46
N LEU A 122 -1.42 15.41 2.15
CA LEU A 122 -1.60 16.80 1.73
C LEU A 122 -0.86 17.08 0.41
N GLU A 123 0.40 16.65 0.30
CA GLU A 123 1.19 16.77 -0.94
C GLU A 123 0.56 15.97 -2.08
N ALA A 124 0.04 14.77 -1.79
CA ALA A 124 -0.67 13.95 -2.76
C ALA A 124 -1.94 14.63 -3.27
N PHE A 125 -2.71 15.29 -2.40
CA PHE A 125 -3.88 16.04 -2.81
C PHE A 125 -3.51 17.20 -3.75
N GLU A 126 -2.50 17.99 -3.38
CA GLU A 126 -2.05 19.15 -4.18
C GLU A 126 -1.59 18.74 -5.58
N GLN A 127 -0.90 17.61 -5.68
CA GLN A 127 -0.41 17.08 -6.96
C GLN A 127 -1.41 16.15 -7.67
N ASN A 128 -2.66 16.08 -7.21
CA ASN A 128 -3.71 15.23 -7.76
C ASN A 128 -3.31 13.74 -7.82
N LYS A 129 -2.62 13.24 -6.79
CA LYS A 129 -2.12 11.86 -6.66
C LYS A 129 -3.00 10.92 -5.85
N ILE A 130 -4.01 11.44 -5.15
CA ILE A 130 -4.98 10.59 -4.43
C ILE A 130 -5.64 9.59 -5.40
N GLU A 131 -6.00 10.05 -6.59
CA GLU A 131 -6.69 9.24 -7.61
C GLU A 131 -5.81 8.89 -8.81
N ASN A 132 -4.55 9.32 -8.81
CA ASN A 132 -3.63 9.13 -9.94
C ASN A 132 -2.29 8.56 -9.52
N THR A 133 -1.63 7.93 -10.49
CA THR A 133 -0.32 7.28 -10.33
C THR A 133 0.75 8.23 -9.77
N PHE A 134 1.52 7.72 -8.80
CA PHE A 134 2.74 8.37 -8.33
C PHE A 134 3.79 8.38 -9.44
N ASP A 135 4.34 9.55 -9.71
CA ASP A 135 5.50 9.71 -10.59
C ASP A 135 6.74 10.05 -9.76
N SER A 136 7.91 10.05 -10.41
CA SER A 136 9.17 10.36 -9.73
C SER A 136 9.21 11.78 -9.14
N ALA A 137 8.45 12.74 -9.69
CA ALA A 137 8.42 14.09 -9.14
C ALA A 137 7.69 14.12 -7.80
N PHE A 138 6.54 13.46 -7.70
CA PHE A 138 5.81 13.31 -6.46
C PHE A 138 6.60 12.51 -5.41
N LEU A 139 7.18 11.36 -5.79
CA LEU A 139 7.98 10.56 -4.86
C LEU A 139 9.20 11.33 -4.33
N PHE A 140 9.79 12.19 -5.15
CA PHE A 140 10.86 13.08 -4.71
C PHE A 140 10.36 14.16 -3.74
N SER A 141 9.20 14.77 -3.96
CA SER A 141 8.67 15.83 -3.08
C SER A 141 8.30 15.31 -1.69
N VAL A 142 7.84 14.06 -1.60
CA VAL A 142 7.49 13.41 -0.33
C VAL A 142 8.63 12.63 0.31
N ASN A 143 9.85 12.65 -0.25
CA ASN A 143 10.99 11.89 0.26
C ASN A 143 11.28 12.15 1.74
N GLN A 144 11.15 13.41 2.19
CA GLN A 144 11.40 13.81 3.58
C GLN A 144 10.40 13.20 4.58
N TYR A 145 9.24 12.77 4.11
CA TYR A 145 8.20 12.15 4.94
C TYR A 145 8.29 10.63 4.94
N SER A 146 9.25 10.05 4.23
CA SER A 146 9.40 8.60 4.07
C SER A 146 10.65 8.10 4.79
N ASP A 147 10.54 6.97 5.48
CA ASP A 147 11.69 6.26 6.05
C ASP A 147 12.54 5.57 4.96
N LEU A 148 11.94 5.32 3.80
CA LEU A 148 12.61 4.87 2.59
C LEU A 148 13.15 6.05 1.77
N ASP A 149 14.38 5.94 1.26
CA ASP A 149 14.94 6.93 0.33
C ASP A 149 14.23 6.88 -1.03
N LEU A 150 13.25 7.75 -1.23
CA LEU A 150 12.52 7.95 -2.47
C LEU A 150 13.29 8.78 -3.50
N SER A 151 14.46 9.32 -3.17
CA SER A 151 15.36 9.91 -4.17
C SER A 151 16.05 8.85 -5.03
N ASP A 152 16.18 7.62 -4.52
CA ASP A 152 16.62 6.47 -5.30
C ASP A 152 15.46 5.90 -6.14
N VAL A 153 15.57 6.02 -7.46
CA VAL A 153 14.59 5.50 -8.43
C VAL A 153 14.36 4.00 -8.32
N ASN A 154 15.32 3.24 -7.77
CA ASN A 154 15.14 1.80 -7.54
C ASN A 154 14.09 1.50 -6.46
N ASN A 155 13.75 2.49 -5.63
CA ASN A 155 12.75 2.40 -4.57
C ASN A 155 11.34 2.81 -5.04
N HIS A 156 11.19 3.35 -6.26
CA HIS A 156 9.90 3.86 -6.74
C HIS A 156 8.89 2.75 -7.00
N ASP A 157 9.24 1.77 -7.83
CA ASP A 157 8.37 0.62 -8.12
C ASP A 157 7.97 -0.12 -6.84
N PRO A 158 8.91 -0.42 -5.92
CA PRO A 158 8.60 -0.90 -4.58
C PRO A 158 7.43 -0.18 -3.88
N VAL A 159 7.59 1.12 -3.67
CA VAL A 159 6.61 1.95 -2.93
C VAL A 159 5.26 1.94 -3.61
N ILE A 160 5.26 2.16 -4.93
CA ILE A 160 4.05 2.18 -5.75
C ILE A 160 3.32 0.84 -5.61
N ILE A 161 4.03 -0.29 -5.75
CA ILE A 161 3.42 -1.62 -5.64
C ILE A 161 2.84 -1.84 -4.23
N ASN A 162 3.54 -1.46 -3.17
CA ASN A 162 3.04 -1.64 -1.81
C ASN A 162 1.74 -0.86 -1.60
N TYR A 163 1.78 0.44 -1.92
CA TYR A 163 0.63 1.34 -1.87
C TYR A 163 -0.57 0.78 -2.64
N LEU A 164 -0.36 0.41 -3.90
CA LEU A 164 -1.43 -0.11 -4.76
C LEU A 164 -2.10 -1.36 -4.19
N VAL A 165 -1.31 -2.27 -3.62
CA VAL A 165 -1.84 -3.48 -2.98
C VAL A 165 -2.65 -3.13 -1.74
N LYS A 166 -2.14 -2.25 -0.86
CA LYS A 166 -2.84 -1.81 0.34
C LYS A 166 -4.17 -1.13 -0.02
N VAL A 167 -4.17 -0.24 -1.01
CA VAL A 167 -5.38 0.42 -1.53
C VAL A 167 -6.40 -0.58 -2.06
N ALA A 168 -5.96 -1.52 -2.90
CA ALA A 168 -6.82 -2.54 -3.47
C ALA A 168 -7.51 -3.38 -2.38
N VAL A 169 -6.73 -3.80 -1.38
CA VAL A 169 -7.20 -4.57 -0.23
C VAL A 169 -8.17 -3.77 0.64
N LEU A 170 -7.81 -2.54 1.02
CA LEU A 170 -8.65 -1.66 1.82
C LEU A 170 -10.00 -1.39 1.17
N ARG A 171 -10.03 -1.17 -0.16
CA ARG A 171 -11.28 -1.01 -0.92
C ARG A 171 -12.11 -2.27 -0.97
N SER A 172 -11.48 -3.41 -1.20
CA SER A 172 -12.20 -4.69 -1.23
C SER A 172 -12.89 -4.98 0.11
N LEU A 173 -12.25 -4.61 1.22
CA LEU A 173 -12.81 -4.80 2.56
C LEU A 173 -13.79 -3.69 2.97
N ASN A 174 -13.61 -2.48 2.43
CA ASN A 174 -14.37 -1.30 2.80
C ASN A 174 -14.84 -0.53 1.55
N PRO A 175 -15.78 -1.08 0.78
CA PRO A 175 -16.23 -0.46 -0.48
C PRO A 175 -16.89 0.91 -0.27
N GLU A 176 -17.43 1.16 0.92
CA GLU A 176 -18.11 2.41 1.29
C GLU A 176 -17.13 3.53 1.72
N TRP A 177 -15.84 3.22 1.88
CA TRP A 177 -14.88 4.25 2.26
C TRP A 177 -14.58 5.20 1.11
N SER A 178 -14.45 6.48 1.45
CA SER A 178 -14.01 7.52 0.53
C SER A 178 -12.58 7.26 0.02
N ASN A 179 -12.25 7.93 -1.08
CA ASN A 179 -10.91 7.85 -1.67
C ASN A 179 -9.85 8.38 -0.70
N THR A 180 -10.14 9.49 -0.02
CA THR A 180 -9.30 10.09 1.00
C THR A 180 -9.02 9.13 2.14
N LYS A 181 -10.05 8.45 2.67
CA LYS A 181 -9.87 7.50 3.77
C LYS A 181 -9.00 6.31 3.38
N VAL A 182 -9.25 5.72 2.22
CA VAL A 182 -8.42 4.61 1.72
C VAL A 182 -6.97 5.07 1.54
N PHE A 183 -6.76 6.27 1.03
CA PHE A 183 -5.42 6.85 0.84
C PHE A 183 -4.74 7.09 2.19
N TRP A 184 -5.44 7.70 3.16
CA TRP A 184 -4.96 7.93 4.52
C TRP A 184 -4.45 6.65 5.18
N GLU A 185 -5.29 5.61 5.20
CA GLU A 185 -4.94 4.32 5.80
C GLU A 185 -3.79 3.62 5.05
N ALA A 186 -3.66 3.83 3.75
CA ALA A 186 -2.53 3.32 3.00
C ALA A 186 -1.24 4.11 3.25
N SER A 187 -1.33 5.43 3.42
CA SER A 187 -0.19 6.31 3.62
C SER A 187 0.54 6.08 4.94
N LYS A 188 -0.18 5.74 6.03
CA LYS A 188 0.42 5.35 7.33
C LYS A 188 1.45 4.23 7.19
N ASP A 189 1.19 3.26 6.30
CA ASP A 189 2.16 2.19 6.03
C ASP A 189 3.29 2.66 5.10
N ILE A 190 2.97 3.45 4.06
CA ILE A 190 3.93 3.88 3.03
C ILE A 190 5.09 4.67 3.62
N VAL A 191 4.78 5.63 4.49
CA VAL A 191 5.78 6.53 5.08
C VAL A 191 6.75 5.80 6.01
N HIS A 192 6.35 4.62 6.50
CA HIS A 192 7.12 3.77 7.39
C HIS A 192 7.65 2.49 6.71
N ILE A 193 7.72 2.45 5.38
CA ILE A 193 8.32 1.33 4.65
C ILE A 193 9.84 1.27 4.94
N ALA A 194 10.30 0.18 5.57
CA ALA A 194 11.72 -0.16 5.65
C ALA A 194 12.16 -1.08 4.49
N LEU A 195 13.39 -0.93 3.97
CA LEU A 195 13.91 -1.63 2.77
C LEU A 195 14.00 -3.16 2.83
N ASP A 196 13.83 -3.79 3.99
CA ASP A 196 13.82 -5.26 4.10
C ASP A 196 12.66 -5.92 3.30
N VAL A 197 11.86 -5.13 2.59
CA VAL A 197 10.50 -5.43 2.11
C VAL A 197 10.40 -5.76 0.60
N PHE A 198 11.46 -5.69 -0.22
CA PHE A 198 11.34 -5.99 -1.68
C PHE A 198 12.04 -7.23 -2.22
N GLY A 199 12.80 -7.94 -1.37
CA GLY A 199 13.36 -9.26 -1.65
C GLY A 199 13.02 -10.33 -0.61
N VAL A 200 12.38 -9.94 0.49
CA VAL A 200 11.96 -10.76 1.63
C VAL A 200 10.50 -10.43 1.85
N VAL A 201 9.58 -11.32 1.54
CA VAL A 201 8.22 -11.17 2.08
C VAL A 201 7.96 -12.41 2.90
N PRO A 202 8.22 -12.41 4.22
CA PRO A 202 7.14 -12.58 5.16
C PRO A 202 6.30 -11.30 5.11
N VAL A 203 5.00 -11.41 4.86
CA VAL A 203 4.14 -10.27 5.20
C VAL A 203 4.16 -10.19 6.72
N VAL A 204 4.79 -9.15 7.28
CA VAL A 204 4.83 -8.90 8.72
C VAL A 204 4.24 -7.51 8.95
N GLY A 205 3.26 -7.42 9.85
CA GLY A 205 2.51 -6.19 10.14
C GLY A 205 1.15 -6.12 9.43
N GLU A 206 0.48 -4.98 9.55
CA GLU A 206 -0.92 -4.76 9.18
C GLU A 206 -1.26 -5.10 7.72
N VAL A 207 -0.33 -4.88 6.78
CA VAL A 207 -0.52 -5.29 5.37
C VAL A 207 -0.72 -6.80 5.23
N ALA A 208 -0.09 -7.62 6.09
CA ALA A 208 -0.28 -9.08 6.14
C ALA A 208 -1.68 -9.44 6.55
N ASP A 209 -2.15 -8.82 7.63
CA ASP A 209 -3.45 -9.06 8.22
C ASP A 209 -4.57 -8.56 7.30
N LEU A 210 -4.34 -7.45 6.59
CA LEU A 210 -5.25 -6.94 5.59
C LEU A 210 -5.29 -7.78 4.33
N ILE A 211 -4.13 -8.24 3.83
CA ILE A 211 -4.09 -9.19 2.70
C ILE A 211 -4.78 -10.49 3.09
N ASN A 212 -4.55 -11.01 4.30
CA ASN A 212 -5.29 -12.15 4.85
C ASN A 212 -6.81 -11.88 4.80
N GLY A 213 -7.26 -10.75 5.32
CA GLY A 213 -8.67 -10.35 5.31
C GLY A 213 -9.27 -10.28 3.91
N ALA A 214 -8.58 -9.64 2.95
CA ALA A 214 -9.05 -9.53 1.57
C ALA A 214 -9.05 -10.88 0.83
N ILE A 215 -8.05 -11.74 1.06
CA ILE A 215 -8.02 -13.10 0.52
C ILE A 215 -9.24 -13.90 1.02
N TYR A 216 -9.53 -13.85 2.32
CA TYR A 216 -10.71 -14.52 2.88
C TYR A 216 -12.03 -13.94 2.35
N ALA A 217 -12.09 -12.62 2.13
CA ALA A 217 -13.28 -11.94 1.63
C ALA A 217 -13.56 -12.21 0.14
N ILE A 218 -12.52 -12.41 -0.68
CA ILE A 218 -12.65 -12.56 -2.14
C ILE A 218 -12.85 -14.02 -2.57
N GLU A 219 -12.20 -14.99 -1.92
CA GLU A 219 -12.13 -16.36 -2.47
C GLU A 219 -12.72 -17.47 -1.59
N GLY A 220 -12.98 -17.24 -0.29
CA GLY A 220 -13.51 -18.27 0.59
C GLY A 220 -12.61 -19.51 0.81
N ASP A 221 -11.44 -19.59 0.16
CA ASP A 221 -10.50 -20.71 0.24
C ASP A 221 -9.05 -20.19 0.33
N GLY A 222 -8.50 -20.14 1.55
CA GLY A 222 -7.29 -19.40 1.91
C GLY A 222 -5.94 -19.97 1.44
N VAL A 223 -5.91 -20.87 0.45
CA VAL A 223 -4.70 -21.63 0.09
C VAL A 223 -4.00 -21.09 -1.18
N ASN A 224 -4.73 -20.56 -2.18
CA ASN A 224 -4.13 -20.06 -3.42
C ASN A 224 -4.92 -18.89 -4.02
N ALA A 225 -4.87 -17.73 -3.35
CA ALA A 225 -5.53 -16.54 -3.87
C ALA A 225 -4.67 -15.74 -4.84
N THR A 226 -5.22 -15.57 -6.04
CA THR A 226 -4.60 -14.73 -7.07
C THR A 226 -5.35 -13.41 -7.09
N LEU A 227 -4.94 -12.49 -6.21
CA LEU A 227 -5.43 -11.12 -6.28
C LEU A 227 -4.82 -10.44 -7.50
N SER A 228 -5.55 -10.37 -8.61
CA SER A 228 -5.15 -9.53 -9.72
C SER A 228 -5.30 -8.07 -9.31
N VAL A 229 -4.16 -7.38 -9.16
CA VAL A 229 -4.11 -5.92 -8.94
C VAL A 229 -4.87 -5.18 -10.04
N ALA A 230 -4.94 -5.77 -11.25
CA ALA A 230 -5.66 -5.22 -12.38
C ALA A 230 -7.18 -5.11 -12.15
N SER A 231 -7.78 -6.06 -11.41
CA SER A 231 -9.21 -6.06 -11.09
C SER A 231 -9.52 -5.44 -9.73
N ALA A 232 -8.51 -5.23 -8.87
CA ALA A 232 -8.68 -4.75 -7.51
C ALA A 232 -8.47 -3.24 -7.33
N ILE A 233 -8.00 -2.52 -8.37
CA ILE A 233 -7.84 -1.05 -8.35
C ILE A 233 -8.90 -0.40 -9.24
N PRO A 234 -10.03 0.07 -8.69
CA PRO A 234 -11.15 0.61 -9.46
C PRO A 234 -11.02 2.09 -9.87
N PHE A 235 -9.82 2.67 -9.86
CA PHE A 235 -9.67 4.08 -10.28
C PHE A 235 -9.48 4.19 -11.79
N VAL A 236 -10.30 5.03 -12.43
CA VAL A 236 -10.20 5.41 -13.84
C VAL A 236 -8.80 5.98 -14.18
N GLY A 237 -8.10 6.61 -13.22
CA GLY A 237 -6.75 7.16 -13.37
C GLY A 237 -5.59 6.15 -13.21
N TYR A 238 -5.82 5.02 -12.50
CA TYR A 238 -4.79 3.98 -12.28
C TYR A 238 -4.81 2.87 -13.35
N GLY A 239 -5.65 2.98 -14.38
CA GLY A 239 -5.78 1.97 -15.44
C GLY A 239 -4.45 1.60 -16.14
N SER A 240 -3.46 2.51 -16.14
CA SER A 240 -2.11 2.25 -16.69
C SER A 240 -1.16 1.51 -15.74
N LEU A 241 -1.42 1.48 -14.43
CA LEU A 241 -0.64 0.75 -13.42
C LEU A 241 -1.24 -0.63 -13.13
N ALA A 242 -2.58 -0.70 -13.08
CA ALA A 242 -3.35 -1.93 -13.01
C ALA A 242 -2.96 -2.92 -14.13
N THR A 243 -2.55 -2.40 -15.29
CA THR A 243 -2.03 -3.16 -16.43
C THR A 243 -0.52 -3.45 -16.39
N LYS A 244 0.23 -2.80 -15.48
CA LYS A 244 1.70 -2.93 -15.38
C LYS A 244 2.16 -3.88 -14.30
N TYR A 245 1.32 -4.28 -13.35
CA TYR A 245 1.75 -5.15 -12.26
C TYR A 245 0.78 -6.32 -12.07
N GLY A 246 1.32 -7.53 -11.96
CA GLY A 246 0.60 -8.69 -11.50
C GLY A 246 1.08 -9.14 -10.13
N LEU A 247 0.17 -9.70 -9.35
CA LEU A 247 0.38 -10.08 -7.96
C LEU A 247 -0.12 -11.50 -7.75
N LYS A 248 0.64 -12.27 -6.97
CA LYS A 248 0.25 -13.57 -6.45
C LYS A 248 0.57 -13.63 -4.98
N ILE A 249 -0.40 -13.99 -4.15
CA ILE A 249 -0.14 -14.29 -2.75
C ILE A 249 -0.17 -15.80 -2.61
N THR A 250 0.89 -16.36 -2.02
CA THR A 250 1.03 -17.80 -1.83
C THR A 250 1.52 -18.08 -0.42
N ALA A 251 1.06 -19.17 0.18
CA ALA A 251 1.62 -19.64 1.45
C ALA A 251 3.02 -20.22 1.20
N SER A 252 3.99 -19.82 2.02
CA SER A 252 5.23 -20.56 2.17
C SER A 252 4.96 -21.95 2.74
N THR A 253 5.92 -22.85 2.60
CA THR A 253 5.91 -24.15 3.28
C THR A 253 5.90 -24.05 4.81
N LEU A 254 6.16 -22.86 5.37
CA LEU A 254 6.11 -22.55 6.80
C LEU A 254 4.78 -21.89 7.22
N GLY A 255 3.81 -21.77 6.32
CA GLY A 255 2.50 -21.15 6.60
C GLY A 255 2.52 -19.61 6.58
N THR A 256 3.68 -18.97 6.48
CA THR A 256 3.76 -17.52 6.25
C THR A 256 3.35 -17.18 4.83
N GLN A 257 2.45 -16.22 4.65
CA GLN A 257 2.10 -15.73 3.31
C GLN A 257 3.25 -14.94 2.68
N ILE A 258 3.36 -15.06 1.35
CA ILE A 258 4.40 -14.44 0.55
C ILE A 258 3.76 -13.76 -0.65
N LYS A 259 4.12 -12.47 -0.80
CA LYS A 259 3.74 -11.64 -1.93
C LYS A 259 4.75 -11.82 -3.06
N LEU A 260 4.28 -12.31 -4.20
CA LEU A 260 5.01 -12.39 -5.45
C LEU A 260 4.45 -11.35 -6.43
N VAL A 261 5.32 -10.59 -7.07
CA VAL A 261 4.93 -9.48 -7.96
C VAL A 261 5.76 -9.56 -9.22
N TRP A 262 5.12 -9.33 -10.36
CA TRP A 262 5.79 -9.12 -11.64
C TRP A 262 5.37 -7.81 -12.29
N LYS A 263 6.31 -7.22 -13.02
CA LYS A 263 6.11 -5.98 -13.77
C LYS A 263 5.98 -6.29 -15.25
N ILE A 264 4.88 -5.86 -15.87
CA ILE A 264 4.63 -5.90 -17.30
C ILE A 264 5.28 -4.64 -17.90
N THR A 265 6.25 -4.85 -18.78
CA THR A 265 6.98 -3.81 -19.51
C THR A 265 6.77 -3.97 -21.02
N ALA A 266 7.22 -2.99 -21.81
CA ALA A 266 7.26 -3.13 -23.27
C ALA A 266 8.11 -4.32 -23.75
N ASN A 267 9.06 -4.78 -22.92
CA ASN A 267 9.96 -5.91 -23.21
C ASN A 267 9.46 -7.24 -22.62
N GLY A 268 8.25 -7.26 -22.05
CA GLY A 268 7.67 -8.41 -21.37
C GLY A 268 7.65 -8.26 -19.84
N ILE A 269 7.43 -9.38 -19.18
CA ILE A 269 7.19 -9.54 -17.75
C ILE A 269 8.51 -9.77 -17.01
N GLU A 270 8.75 -8.96 -15.98
CA GLU A 270 9.88 -9.05 -15.06
C GLU A 270 9.42 -9.63 -13.72
N PHE A 271 9.99 -10.78 -13.31
CA PHE A 271 9.60 -11.52 -12.09
C PHE A 271 10.38 -11.12 -10.82
N GLY A 272 11.09 -9.99 -10.86
CA GLY A 272 11.97 -9.53 -9.77
C GLY A 272 13.21 -10.43 -9.59
N SER A 273 13.57 -10.74 -8.35
CA SER A 273 14.79 -11.49 -8.00
C SER A 273 14.54 -12.97 -7.75
N SER A 274 15.44 -13.84 -8.24
CA SER A 274 15.39 -15.30 -8.05
C SER A 274 15.57 -15.73 -6.60
N SER A 275 16.18 -14.89 -5.76
CA SER A 275 16.45 -15.18 -4.35
C SER A 275 15.16 -15.39 -3.52
N LYS A 276 14.02 -14.89 -4.02
CA LYS A 276 12.71 -15.02 -3.38
C LYS A 276 12.27 -16.49 -3.23
N LEU A 277 12.67 -17.36 -4.15
CA LEU A 277 12.25 -18.77 -4.14
C LEU A 277 12.65 -19.49 -2.84
N ARG A 278 13.83 -19.18 -2.28
CA ARG A 278 14.30 -19.82 -1.03
C ARG A 278 13.36 -19.57 0.15
N LYS A 279 12.76 -18.38 0.19
CA LYS A 279 11.79 -17.99 1.21
C LYS A 279 10.44 -18.64 0.96
N VAL A 280 10.02 -18.69 -0.31
CA VAL A 280 8.82 -19.42 -0.73
C VAL A 280 8.85 -20.88 -0.32
N LEU A 281 10.01 -21.52 -0.45
CA LEU A 281 10.22 -22.90 -0.04
C LEU A 281 10.52 -23.08 1.46
N GLY A 282 10.56 -22.00 2.25
CA GLY A 282 10.81 -22.08 3.70
C GLY A 282 12.16 -22.70 4.08
N ILE A 283 13.15 -22.63 3.19
CA ILE A 283 14.43 -23.32 3.38
C ILE A 283 15.25 -22.54 4.41
N THR A 284 15.54 -23.15 5.56
CA THR A 284 16.41 -22.58 6.59
C THR A 284 17.80 -23.21 6.57
N SER A 285 17.89 -24.51 6.26
CA SER A 285 19.15 -25.26 6.19
C SER A 285 20.08 -24.76 5.07
N SER A 286 21.39 -24.73 5.34
CA SER A 286 22.45 -24.45 4.36
C SER A 286 22.77 -25.66 3.46
N SER A 287 22.38 -26.87 3.88
CA SER A 287 22.52 -28.10 3.07
C SER A 287 21.54 -28.18 1.91
N LEU A 288 20.55 -27.29 1.88
CA LEU A 288 19.52 -27.22 0.86
C LEU A 288 19.63 -25.90 0.09
N GLN A 289 19.50 -25.98 -1.22
CA GLN A 289 19.34 -24.82 -2.08
C GLN A 289 17.94 -24.81 -2.70
N ALA A 290 17.43 -23.61 -2.95
CA ALA A 290 16.23 -23.41 -3.72
C ALA A 290 16.56 -23.61 -5.20
N HIS A 291 15.96 -24.62 -5.84
CA HIS A 291 16.12 -24.84 -7.26
C HIS A 291 14.84 -24.50 -8.01
N HIS A 292 14.95 -23.63 -9.02
CA HIS A 292 13.87 -23.41 -9.98
C HIS A 292 13.75 -24.62 -10.90
N ILE A 293 12.55 -25.20 -11.01
CA ILE A 293 12.27 -26.33 -11.91
C ILE A 293 12.32 -25.84 -13.35
N ILE A 294 11.48 -24.87 -13.74
CA ILE A 294 11.72 -24.07 -14.94
C ILE A 294 12.89 -23.13 -14.65
N PRO A 295 14.05 -23.27 -15.32
CA PRO A 295 15.24 -22.51 -14.98
C PRO A 295 14.99 -21.00 -15.07
N TRP A 296 15.57 -20.23 -14.13
CA TRP A 296 15.45 -18.77 -14.11
C TRP A 296 15.87 -18.09 -15.43
N ALA A 297 16.83 -18.68 -16.14
CA ALA A 297 17.27 -18.22 -17.46
C ALA A 297 16.17 -18.26 -18.53
N LYS A 298 15.10 -19.04 -18.32
CA LYS A 298 13.95 -19.18 -19.22
C LYS A 298 12.79 -18.25 -18.88
N ARG A 299 12.95 -17.34 -17.91
CA ARG A 299 11.88 -16.42 -17.49
C ARG A 299 11.31 -15.56 -18.63
N THR A 300 12.10 -15.22 -19.65
CA THR A 300 11.68 -14.43 -20.81
C THR A 300 11.09 -15.27 -21.94
N HIS A 301 10.99 -16.59 -21.77
CA HIS A 301 10.42 -17.47 -22.80
C HIS A 301 8.94 -17.14 -23.06
N PRO A 302 8.47 -17.07 -24.32
CA PRO A 302 7.09 -16.70 -24.63
C PRO A 302 6.02 -17.52 -23.89
N ALA A 303 6.22 -18.83 -23.73
CA ALA A 303 5.30 -19.67 -22.96
C ALA A 303 5.25 -19.31 -21.46
N VAL A 304 6.41 -18.98 -20.85
CA VAL A 304 6.50 -18.56 -19.45
C VAL A 304 5.80 -17.21 -19.25
N GLN A 305 6.06 -16.29 -20.17
CA GLN A 305 5.45 -14.95 -20.21
C GLN A 305 3.93 -15.04 -20.34
N LYS A 306 3.41 -15.92 -21.19
CA LYS A 306 1.97 -16.18 -21.32
C LYS A 306 1.36 -16.82 -20.08
N ALA A 307 2.01 -17.81 -19.48
CA ALA A 307 1.50 -18.47 -18.28
C ALA A 307 1.33 -17.49 -17.10
N ALA A 308 2.19 -16.48 -17.01
CA ALA A 308 2.08 -15.42 -16.01
C ALA A 308 0.83 -14.53 -16.18
N LEU A 309 0.25 -14.49 -17.38
CA LEU A 309 -0.99 -13.76 -17.68
C LEU A 309 -2.26 -14.62 -17.48
N SER A 310 -2.13 -15.89 -17.09
CA SER A 310 -3.28 -16.74 -16.80
C SER A 310 -3.97 -16.32 -15.51
N SER A 311 -5.22 -16.77 -15.32
CA SER A 311 -5.94 -16.61 -14.04
C SER A 311 -5.22 -17.20 -12.82
N ASN A 312 -4.35 -18.20 -13.01
CA ASN A 312 -3.54 -18.80 -11.94
C ASN A 312 -2.18 -18.10 -11.73
N ALA A 313 -1.89 -17.16 -12.63
CA ALA A 313 -0.79 -16.22 -12.61
C ALA A 313 0.57 -16.84 -12.23
N PHE A 314 1.10 -17.66 -13.14
CA PHE A 314 2.39 -18.32 -12.95
C PHE A 314 3.48 -17.32 -12.60
N HIS A 315 4.26 -17.60 -11.57
CA HIS A 315 5.37 -16.77 -11.14
C HIS A 315 6.64 -17.61 -10.99
N MET A 316 7.76 -17.16 -11.57
CA MET A 316 9.04 -17.91 -11.53
C MET A 316 9.47 -18.33 -10.11
N ASN A 317 9.26 -17.46 -9.12
CA ASN A 317 9.56 -17.72 -7.70
C ASN A 317 8.45 -18.42 -6.88
N GLU A 318 7.36 -18.92 -7.48
CA GLU A 318 6.33 -19.63 -6.71
C GLU A 318 6.73 -21.05 -6.32
N ALA A 319 6.04 -21.60 -5.31
CA ALA A 319 6.34 -22.95 -4.80
C ALA A 319 6.18 -24.04 -5.86
N LEU A 320 5.21 -23.90 -6.77
CA LEU A 320 5.03 -24.79 -7.91
C LEU A 320 6.33 -24.93 -8.71
N ASN A 321 7.01 -23.82 -8.99
CA ASN A 321 8.26 -23.82 -9.74
C ASN A 321 9.52 -24.07 -8.89
N GLY A 322 9.37 -24.41 -7.61
CA GLY A 322 10.48 -24.56 -6.67
C GLY A 322 10.61 -25.94 -6.05
N ILE A 323 11.85 -26.41 -5.90
CA ILE A 323 12.14 -27.62 -5.14
C ILE A 323 13.41 -27.44 -4.30
N PRO A 324 13.39 -27.79 -2.99
CA PRO A 324 14.59 -27.83 -2.18
C PRO A 324 15.45 -29.04 -2.60
N LEU A 325 16.69 -28.79 -2.98
CA LEU A 325 17.62 -29.85 -3.37
C LEU A 325 18.90 -29.81 -2.53
N ASN A 326 19.44 -30.98 -2.23
CA ASN A 326 20.67 -31.10 -1.46
C ASN A 326 21.87 -30.61 -2.28
N THR A 327 22.66 -29.70 -1.71
CA THR A 327 23.82 -29.09 -2.37
C THR A 327 24.94 -30.08 -2.68
N ALA A 328 24.99 -31.23 -1.98
CA ALA A 328 25.96 -32.29 -2.24
C ALA A 328 25.79 -32.96 -3.61
N PHE A 329 24.55 -33.03 -4.12
CA PHE A 329 24.25 -33.72 -5.38
C PHE A 329 23.87 -32.74 -6.51
N HIS A 330 23.28 -31.59 -6.17
CA HIS A 330 22.71 -30.66 -7.15
C HIS A 330 23.49 -29.35 -7.28
N SER A 331 24.82 -29.42 -7.32
CA SER A 331 25.67 -28.24 -7.52
C SER A 331 26.21 -28.12 -8.94
N GLY A 332 26.59 -26.91 -9.34
CA GLY A 332 27.22 -26.63 -10.64
C GLY A 332 26.24 -26.37 -11.78
N SER A 333 26.79 -26.25 -13.00
CA SER A 333 26.02 -25.92 -14.21
C SER A 333 25.31 -27.15 -14.78
N HIS A 334 24.08 -26.95 -15.27
CA HIS A 334 23.23 -28.01 -15.81
C HIS A 334 22.65 -27.64 -17.21
N PRO A 335 23.51 -27.60 -18.26
CA PRO A 335 23.09 -27.22 -19.61
C PRO A 335 22.17 -28.24 -20.30
N ASN A 336 22.35 -29.54 -20.08
CA ASN A 336 21.49 -30.58 -20.68
C ASN A 336 20.06 -30.45 -20.15
N TYR A 337 19.93 -30.29 -18.83
CA TYR A 337 18.65 -30.01 -18.19
C TYR A 337 18.01 -28.74 -18.76
N SER A 338 18.78 -27.66 -18.87
CA SER A 338 18.30 -26.38 -19.39
C SER A 338 17.83 -26.47 -20.84
N ASN A 339 18.48 -27.30 -21.65
CA ASN A 339 18.12 -27.56 -23.05
C ASN A 339 16.87 -28.44 -23.15
N LEU A 340 16.74 -29.47 -22.30
CA LEU A 340 15.55 -30.31 -22.29
C LEU A 340 14.30 -29.51 -21.87
N VAL A 341 14.41 -28.68 -20.83
CA VAL A 341 13.31 -27.76 -20.46
C VAL A 341 12.99 -26.80 -21.60
N GLN A 342 14.00 -26.26 -22.28
CA GLN A 342 13.79 -25.38 -23.45
C GLN A 342 12.97 -26.09 -24.54
N GLN A 343 13.28 -27.34 -24.88
CA GLN A 343 12.55 -28.10 -25.90
C GLN A 343 11.07 -28.28 -25.54
N TYR A 344 10.76 -28.60 -24.28
CA TYR A 344 9.38 -28.69 -23.83
C TYR A 344 8.65 -27.34 -23.86
N LEU A 345 9.35 -26.25 -23.53
CA LEU A 345 8.79 -24.90 -23.64
C LEU A 345 8.54 -24.49 -25.10
N ASP A 346 9.44 -24.83 -26.02
CA ASP A 346 9.31 -24.57 -27.46
C ASP A 346 8.16 -25.37 -28.10
N ALA A 347 7.84 -26.54 -27.55
CA ALA A 347 6.72 -27.36 -28.00
C ALA A 347 5.33 -26.77 -27.64
N ILE A 348 5.28 -25.77 -26.74
CA ILE A 348 4.02 -25.09 -26.41
C ILE A 348 3.60 -24.20 -27.60
N PRO A 349 2.38 -24.39 -28.16
CA PRO A 349 1.96 -23.66 -29.35
C PRO A 349 2.04 -22.14 -29.19
N THR A 350 2.53 -21.45 -30.23
CA THR A 350 2.62 -19.98 -30.24
C THR A 350 1.27 -19.28 -30.18
N ASN A 351 0.18 -19.98 -30.51
CA ASN A 351 -1.20 -19.50 -30.37
C ASN A 351 -1.90 -20.00 -29.08
N ALA A 352 -1.20 -20.71 -28.19
CA ALA A 352 -1.75 -21.12 -26.90
C ALA A 352 -2.22 -19.89 -26.11
N THR A 353 -3.40 -20.03 -25.50
CA THR A 353 -3.95 -19.08 -24.52
C THR A 353 -3.07 -19.05 -23.25
N PRO A 354 -3.17 -17.99 -22.42
CA PRO A 354 -2.50 -17.95 -21.12
C PRO A 354 -2.76 -19.21 -20.26
N GLU A 355 -4.01 -19.68 -20.23
CA GLU A 355 -4.44 -20.87 -19.48
C GLU A 355 -3.78 -22.14 -20.02
N GLN A 356 -3.76 -22.33 -21.34
CA GLN A 356 -3.10 -23.49 -21.96
C GLN A 356 -1.59 -23.48 -21.70
N ALA A 357 -0.95 -22.31 -21.76
CA ALA A 357 0.46 -22.16 -21.43
C ALA A 357 0.73 -22.51 -19.95
N TYR A 358 -0.12 -22.03 -19.04
CA TYR A 358 -0.06 -22.36 -17.61
C TYR A 358 -0.18 -23.87 -17.37
N THR A 359 -1.17 -24.52 -17.97
CA THR A 359 -1.39 -25.97 -17.82
C THR A 359 -0.21 -26.77 -18.35
N ALA A 360 0.35 -26.41 -19.51
CA ALA A 360 1.50 -27.10 -20.10
C ALA A 360 2.75 -26.96 -19.22
N ILE A 361 3.04 -25.75 -18.74
CA ILE A 361 4.17 -25.49 -17.84
C ILE A 361 4.00 -26.23 -16.51
N SER A 362 2.80 -26.21 -15.93
CA SER A 362 2.50 -26.91 -14.68
C SER A 362 2.68 -28.42 -14.84
N THR A 363 2.26 -28.99 -15.97
CA THR A 363 2.46 -30.42 -16.28
C THR A 363 3.94 -30.75 -16.39
N LEU A 364 4.73 -29.95 -17.11
CA LEU A 364 6.18 -30.12 -17.21
C LEU A 364 6.86 -30.06 -15.84
N ILE A 365 6.47 -29.09 -15.02
CA ILE A 365 6.98 -28.94 -13.65
C ILE A 365 6.71 -30.19 -12.82
N LEU A 366 5.48 -30.73 -12.87
CA LEU A 366 5.10 -31.93 -12.13
C LEU A 366 5.87 -33.16 -12.59
N ASN A 367 6.10 -33.33 -13.89
CA ASN A 367 6.90 -34.41 -14.44
C ASN A 367 8.35 -34.34 -13.95
N ILE A 368 8.98 -33.17 -14.05
CA ILE A 368 10.35 -32.95 -13.55
C ILE A 368 10.43 -33.18 -12.04
N ARG A 369 9.48 -32.63 -11.28
CA ARG A 369 9.42 -32.82 -9.82
C ARG A 369 9.37 -34.30 -9.47
N THR A 370 8.52 -35.07 -10.16
CA THR A 370 8.40 -36.51 -9.97
C THR A 370 9.72 -37.21 -10.29
N ALA A 371 10.37 -36.87 -11.39
CA ALA A 371 11.66 -37.44 -11.76
C ALA A 371 12.76 -37.14 -10.72
N LEU A 372 12.82 -35.91 -10.19
CA LEU A 372 13.76 -35.52 -9.13
C LEU A 372 13.51 -36.29 -7.83
N LEU A 373 12.25 -36.41 -7.41
CA LEU A 373 11.89 -37.13 -6.17
C LEU A 373 12.18 -38.63 -6.28
N ASN A 374 12.01 -39.22 -7.46
CA ASN A 374 12.35 -40.62 -7.71
C ASN A 374 13.86 -40.88 -7.83
N ASN A 375 14.66 -39.83 -8.07
CA ASN A 375 16.10 -39.93 -8.30
C ASN A 375 16.90 -38.94 -7.42
N PRO A 376 16.81 -39.03 -6.07
CA PRO A 376 17.26 -37.98 -5.15
C PRO A 376 18.78 -37.73 -5.12
N THR A 377 19.58 -38.64 -5.69
CA THR A 377 21.05 -38.54 -5.77
C THR A 377 21.56 -38.35 -7.19
N THR A 378 20.68 -38.41 -8.20
CA THR A 378 21.06 -38.23 -9.61
C THR A 378 21.27 -36.74 -9.87
N ARG A 379 22.39 -36.39 -10.50
CA ARG A 379 22.64 -34.98 -10.83
C ARG A 379 21.56 -34.48 -11.78
N ILE A 380 21.10 -33.26 -11.58
CA ILE A 380 19.99 -32.71 -12.38
C ILE A 380 20.31 -32.68 -13.88
N ASN A 381 21.59 -32.52 -14.24
CA ASN A 381 22.06 -32.52 -15.61
C ASN A 381 22.03 -33.91 -16.30
N GLU A 382 21.76 -34.97 -15.54
CA GLU A 382 21.64 -36.36 -15.99
C GLU A 382 20.17 -36.85 -15.95
N LEU A 383 19.25 -35.99 -15.52
CA LEU A 383 17.84 -36.34 -15.37
C LEU A 383 17.15 -36.49 -16.73
N ILE A 384 16.28 -37.49 -16.84
CA ILE A 384 15.40 -37.74 -17.99
C ILE A 384 13.95 -37.69 -17.48
N PHE A 385 13.08 -36.96 -18.17
CA PHE A 385 11.68 -36.74 -17.77
C PHE A 385 10.78 -36.41 -18.95
#